data_AF-A0A0Q6AFB1-F1
#
_entry.id   AF-A0A0Q6AFB1-F1
#
_cell.length_a   1.000
_cell.length_b   1.000
_cell.length_c   1.000
_cell.angle_alpha   90.00
_cell.angle_beta   90.00
_cell.angle_gamma   90.00
#
_symmetry.space_group_name_H-M   'P 1'
#
loop_
_entity.id
_entity.type
_entity.pdbx_description
1 polymer ?
#
loop_
_entity_poly.entity_id
_entity_poly.type
_entity_poly.pdbx_seq_one_letter_code
_entity_poly.pdbx_strand_id
1 'polypeptide(L)'
;MKQIYKLIILFGLFPTAFSAQYFQGFDSAAMPSDWTIINGGDPETWRTWEAYDTTFNDPHSGSHFLGLQYRNTADDYVISPGITVIAGVSDQLTFWAKNRGAGLTEEIDVKVSTTKPTAEGLNKTIVKSLKPSTSWMQYSYDLSAYTGQTIYIGFYSATKDMWFVGIDDFKVSGNISKISNPNFTSVSIYPNPVKDVLNIENKTKMTEINIYDLSGRLHQQEKVNTENVSIRVKNLPPGNYILKINEEAVEKTYKIIKE
;
A
#
# COMPACT_ATOMS: atom_id res chain seq x y z
N MET A 1 -39.27 39.44 -17.96
CA MET A 1 -38.82 38.49 -16.93
C MET A 1 -38.00 37.40 -17.61
N LYS A 2 -36.67 37.42 -17.49
CA LYS A 2 -35.77 36.38 -18.03
C LYS A 2 -35.31 35.51 -16.86
N GLN A 3 -35.65 34.22 -16.87
CA GLN A 3 -35.17 33.23 -15.91
C GLN A 3 -33.74 32.82 -16.32
N ILE A 4 -32.76 33.04 -15.44
CA ILE A 4 -31.38 32.59 -15.60
C ILE A 4 -31.23 31.29 -14.81
N TYR A 5 -31.04 30.17 -15.50
CA TYR A 5 -30.68 28.91 -14.86
C TYR A 5 -29.18 28.92 -14.57
N LYS A 6 -28.81 28.93 -13.28
CA LYS A 6 -27.44 28.66 -12.83
C LYS A 6 -27.16 27.17 -12.96
N LEU A 7 -26.29 26.80 -13.89
CA LEU A 7 -25.71 25.47 -14.00
C LEU A 7 -24.71 25.29 -12.83
N ILE A 8 -25.08 24.52 -11.81
CA ILE A 8 -24.15 24.07 -10.77
C ILE A 8 -23.59 22.72 -11.25
N ILE A 9 -22.37 22.74 -11.76
CA ILE A 9 -21.60 21.52 -12.03
C ILE A 9 -21.08 21.04 -10.67
N LEU A 10 -21.77 20.07 -10.07
CA LEU A 10 -21.27 19.38 -8.89
C LEU A 10 -20.21 18.38 -9.36
N PHE A 11 -18.93 18.69 -9.14
CA PHE A 11 -17.85 17.72 -9.27
C PHE A 11 -18.13 16.58 -8.29
N GLY A 12 -18.53 15.42 -8.80
CA GLY A 12 -18.62 14.21 -8.00
C GLY A 12 -17.24 13.85 -7.48
N LEU A 13 -17.08 13.83 -6.15
CA LEU A 13 -15.98 13.12 -5.52
C LEU A 13 -16.17 11.64 -5.86
N PHE A 14 -15.42 11.16 -6.85
CA PHE A 14 -15.19 9.74 -7.01
C PHE A 14 -14.55 9.21 -5.72
N PRO A 15 -14.92 7.99 -5.26
CA PRO A 15 -14.15 7.32 -4.24
C PRO A 15 -12.74 7.14 -4.80
N THR A 16 -11.78 7.89 -4.28
CA THR A 16 -10.37 7.65 -4.56
C THR A 16 -10.09 6.23 -4.14
N ALA A 17 -9.80 5.36 -5.10
CA ALA A 17 -9.11 4.12 -4.82
C ALA A 17 -7.92 4.48 -3.93
N PHE A 18 -7.75 3.81 -2.79
CA PHE A 18 -6.51 3.84 -2.04
C PHE A 18 -5.46 3.09 -2.87
N SER A 19 -5.02 3.77 -3.94
CA SER A 19 -3.92 3.38 -4.79
C SER A 19 -2.61 3.65 -4.05
N ALA A 20 -1.56 2.93 -4.42
CA ALA A 20 -0.21 2.98 -3.83
C ALA A 20 0.18 4.40 -3.36
N GLN A 21 0.63 4.55 -2.11
CA GLN A 21 1.04 5.87 -1.63
C GLN A 21 2.40 6.31 -2.22
N TYR A 22 3.21 5.37 -2.71
CA TYR A 22 4.29 5.63 -3.66
C TYR A 22 4.56 4.34 -4.46
N PHE A 23 4.82 4.46 -5.77
CA PHE A 23 5.17 3.34 -6.64
C PHE A 23 6.26 3.76 -7.63
N GLN A 24 7.26 2.90 -7.79
CA GLN A 24 8.32 3.03 -8.76
C GLN A 24 8.60 1.67 -9.41
N GLY A 25 8.18 1.50 -10.67
CA GLY A 25 8.43 0.30 -11.49
C GLY A 25 9.67 0.40 -12.39
N PHE A 26 10.43 1.50 -12.29
CA PHE A 26 11.71 1.70 -13.01
C PHE A 26 11.68 1.57 -14.54
N ASP A 27 10.51 1.73 -15.17
CA ASP A 27 10.19 1.56 -16.60
C ASP A 27 10.84 2.53 -17.61
N SER A 28 12.06 3.00 -17.34
CA SER A 28 12.81 3.88 -18.23
C SER A 28 14.29 3.58 -18.19
N ALA A 29 14.97 3.80 -19.31
CA ALA A 29 16.43 3.75 -19.39
C ALA A 29 17.12 4.81 -18.50
N ALA A 30 16.41 5.88 -18.12
CA ALA A 30 16.90 6.87 -17.18
C ALA A 30 16.45 6.51 -15.75
N MET A 31 17.36 6.67 -14.77
CA MET A 31 16.97 6.63 -13.37
C MET A 31 15.96 7.74 -13.06
N PRO A 32 14.94 7.49 -12.22
CA PRO A 32 14.02 8.53 -11.78
C PRO A 32 14.79 9.68 -11.12
N SER A 33 14.47 10.92 -11.51
CA SER A 33 15.24 12.11 -11.09
C SER A 33 15.14 12.43 -9.60
N ASP A 34 14.14 11.86 -8.92
CA ASP A 34 13.88 12.01 -7.49
C ASP A 34 14.56 10.92 -6.64
N TRP A 35 15.21 9.94 -7.27
CA TRP A 35 16.04 8.94 -6.59
C TRP A 35 17.48 9.42 -6.50
N THR A 36 18.11 9.16 -5.35
CA THR A 36 19.51 9.51 -5.11
C THR A 36 20.41 8.28 -5.28
N ILE A 37 21.47 8.42 -6.06
CA ILE A 37 22.51 7.40 -6.21
C ILE A 37 23.79 7.89 -5.54
N ILE A 38 24.35 7.05 -4.68
CA ILE A 38 25.65 7.30 -4.05
C ILE A 38 26.53 6.13 -4.42
N ASN A 39 27.50 6.42 -5.28
CA ASN A 39 28.52 5.46 -5.68
C ASN A 39 29.77 5.70 -4.84
N GLY A 40 30.01 4.85 -3.85
CA GLY A 40 31.22 4.85 -3.02
C GLY A 40 32.32 3.91 -3.54
N GLY A 41 32.08 3.20 -4.65
CA GLY A 41 32.95 2.15 -5.19
C GLY A 41 33.63 2.55 -6.51
N ASP A 42 33.45 1.70 -7.52
CA ASP A 42 34.04 1.84 -8.85
C ASP A 42 33.03 2.53 -9.79
N PRO A 43 33.30 2.76 -11.09
CA PRO A 43 32.35 3.46 -11.95
C PRO A 43 30.98 2.78 -12.11
N GLU A 44 30.83 1.51 -11.75
CA GLU A 44 29.56 0.77 -11.83
C GLU A 44 28.73 0.96 -10.56
N THR A 45 27.44 1.25 -10.72
CA THR A 45 26.52 1.47 -9.60
C THR A 45 25.08 1.13 -9.99
N TRP A 46 24.15 1.37 -9.08
CA TRP A 46 22.72 1.17 -9.31
C TRP A 46 22.22 1.97 -10.51
N ARG A 47 21.56 1.30 -11.45
CA ARG A 47 20.91 1.92 -12.61
C ARG A 47 19.70 1.12 -13.07
N THR A 48 18.92 1.66 -13.99
CA THR A 48 17.88 0.88 -14.64
C THR A 48 18.45 -0.02 -15.73
N TRP A 49 17.81 -1.17 -15.92
CA TRP A 49 18.16 -2.21 -16.85
C TRP A 49 16.91 -2.69 -17.56
N GLU A 50 17.00 -2.86 -18.88
CA GLU A 50 16.06 -3.70 -19.63
C GLU A 50 16.52 -5.17 -19.59
N ALA A 51 15.78 -6.05 -20.25
CA ALA A 51 16.20 -7.43 -20.44
C ALA A 51 17.61 -7.49 -21.04
N TYR A 52 18.55 -8.08 -20.29
CA TYR A 52 19.98 -8.05 -20.61
C TYR A 52 20.45 -9.32 -21.34
N ASP A 53 19.93 -10.50 -20.97
CA ASP A 53 20.23 -11.75 -21.66
C ASP A 53 19.11 -12.79 -21.52
N THR A 54 19.23 -13.91 -22.23
CA THR A 54 18.21 -14.98 -22.30
C THR A 54 18.09 -15.85 -21.06
N THR A 55 18.95 -15.66 -20.06
CA THR A 55 19.03 -16.43 -18.80
C THR A 55 18.66 -15.60 -17.58
N PHE A 56 19.03 -14.32 -17.57
CA PHE A 56 18.55 -13.33 -16.63
C PHE A 56 17.40 -12.58 -17.28
N ASN A 57 16.25 -13.27 -17.26
CA ASN A 57 14.99 -12.88 -17.86
C ASN A 57 14.56 -11.44 -17.55
N ASP A 58 13.58 -11.01 -18.33
CA ASP A 58 12.81 -9.78 -18.30
C ASP A 58 12.57 -9.11 -16.91
N PRO A 59 12.32 -7.79 -16.93
CA PRO A 59 11.72 -7.05 -15.81
C PRO A 59 10.58 -7.84 -15.13
N HIS A 60 10.36 -7.64 -13.83
CA HIS A 60 9.22 -8.29 -13.17
C HIS A 60 7.92 -7.77 -13.76
N SER A 61 7.85 -6.47 -14.00
CA SER A 61 6.77 -5.83 -14.72
C SER A 61 7.32 -4.75 -15.67
N GLY A 62 6.52 -4.36 -16.66
CA GLY A 62 6.87 -3.28 -17.56
C GLY A 62 8.11 -3.56 -18.44
N SER A 63 9.01 -2.59 -18.54
CA SER A 63 10.09 -2.57 -19.54
C SER A 63 11.50 -2.55 -18.97
N HIS A 64 11.66 -2.12 -17.72
CA HIS A 64 12.96 -1.97 -17.07
C HIS A 64 12.83 -2.26 -15.57
N PHE A 65 13.96 -2.52 -14.91
CA PHE A 65 14.03 -2.73 -13.48
C PHE A 65 15.31 -2.07 -12.93
N LEU A 66 15.36 -1.83 -11.62
CA LEU A 66 16.57 -1.35 -10.94
C LEU A 66 17.57 -2.50 -10.77
N GLY A 67 18.83 -2.31 -11.13
CA GLY A 67 19.82 -3.37 -11.06
C GLY A 67 21.20 -2.89 -10.65
N LEU A 68 21.93 -3.80 -10.03
CA LEU A 68 23.33 -3.65 -9.67
C LEU A 68 24.11 -4.85 -10.21
N GLN A 69 25.10 -4.56 -11.05
CA GLN A 69 25.93 -5.58 -11.69
C GLN A 69 27.28 -5.75 -11.00
N TYR A 70 27.97 -6.80 -11.40
CA TYR A 70 29.34 -7.14 -11.01
C TYR A 70 30.24 -5.92 -10.89
N ARG A 71 30.95 -5.85 -9.76
CA ARG A 71 31.87 -4.78 -9.42
C ARG A 71 33.04 -5.27 -8.56
N ASN A 72 34.18 -4.63 -8.72
CA ASN A 72 35.44 -4.96 -8.04
C ASN A 72 35.53 -4.27 -6.68
N THR A 73 34.82 -3.16 -6.52
CA THR A 73 34.64 -2.45 -5.26
C THR A 73 33.17 -2.19 -5.03
N ALA A 74 32.76 -2.07 -3.78
CA ALA A 74 31.36 -2.04 -3.42
C ALA A 74 31.14 -1.11 -2.24
N ASP A 75 30.27 -0.12 -2.41
CA ASP A 75 29.74 0.76 -1.36
C ASP A 75 28.62 1.61 -1.99
N ASP A 76 27.60 0.93 -2.51
CA ASP A 76 26.64 1.54 -3.44
C ASP A 76 25.26 1.67 -2.80
N TYR A 77 24.72 2.88 -2.87
CA TYR A 77 23.38 3.19 -2.38
C TYR A 77 22.50 3.70 -3.51
N VAL A 78 21.25 3.26 -3.47
CA VAL A 78 20.14 3.85 -4.22
C VAL A 78 19.02 4.14 -3.23
N ILE A 79 18.58 5.39 -3.19
CA ILE A 79 17.73 5.92 -2.13
C ILE A 79 16.48 6.55 -2.75
N SER A 80 15.32 6.15 -2.23
CA SER A 80 14.03 6.71 -2.62
C SER A 80 13.95 8.21 -2.32
N PRO A 81 12.99 8.94 -2.92
CA PRO A 81 12.55 10.23 -2.39
C PRO A 81 11.99 10.10 -0.97
N GLY A 82 11.70 11.25 -0.36
CA GLY A 82 11.07 11.30 0.96
C GLY A 82 9.62 10.83 0.90
N ILE A 83 9.28 9.84 1.74
CA ILE A 83 7.96 9.23 1.82
C ILE A 83 7.42 9.43 3.24
N THR A 84 6.29 10.14 3.38
CA THR A 84 5.61 10.29 4.67
C THR A 84 4.88 9.00 5.02
N VAL A 85 5.21 8.41 6.18
CA VAL A 85 4.58 7.18 6.67
C VAL A 85 3.31 7.52 7.44
N ILE A 86 2.19 6.98 6.97
CA ILE A 86 0.86 7.15 7.55
C ILE A 86 0.28 5.76 7.79
N ALA A 87 -0.17 5.50 9.01
CA ALA A 87 -0.74 4.22 9.41
C ALA A 87 -1.92 3.84 8.48
N GLY A 88 -1.90 2.61 7.96
CA GLY A 88 -2.89 2.07 7.03
C GLY A 88 -2.82 2.62 5.59
N VAL A 89 -1.91 3.56 5.29
CA VAL A 89 -1.82 4.23 3.96
C VAL A 89 -0.45 4.02 3.30
N SER A 90 0.65 4.09 4.08
CA SER A 90 2.07 3.97 3.64
C SER A 90 2.95 3.28 4.68
N ASP A 91 2.36 2.45 5.52
CA ASP A 91 3.06 1.75 6.61
C ASP A 91 3.59 0.36 6.21
N GLN A 92 3.65 0.05 4.91
CA GLN A 92 4.28 -1.15 4.35
C GLN A 92 5.15 -0.81 3.14
N LEU A 93 6.39 -1.28 3.17
CA LEU A 93 7.27 -1.37 2.02
C LEU A 93 7.07 -2.74 1.36
N THR A 94 6.90 -2.76 0.04
CA THR A 94 7.08 -3.96 -0.78
C THR A 94 7.97 -3.68 -1.99
N PHE A 95 8.72 -4.69 -2.42
CA PHE A 95 9.46 -4.65 -3.68
C PHE A 95 9.69 -6.08 -4.16
N TRP A 96 9.87 -6.27 -5.45
CA TRP A 96 10.30 -7.55 -6.03
C TRP A 96 11.82 -7.54 -6.16
N ALA A 97 12.47 -8.66 -5.87
CA ALA A 97 13.90 -8.80 -6.10
C ALA A 97 14.28 -10.20 -6.58
N LYS A 98 15.36 -10.28 -7.35
CA LYS A 98 15.99 -11.55 -7.77
C LYS A 98 17.50 -11.42 -7.93
N ASN A 99 18.20 -12.52 -7.70
CA ASN A 99 19.59 -12.73 -8.05
C ASN A 99 19.72 -13.46 -9.38
N ARG A 100 20.85 -13.29 -10.06
CA ARG A 100 21.10 -13.96 -11.35
C ARG A 100 21.40 -15.45 -11.24
N GLY A 101 22.05 -15.88 -10.17
CA GLY A 101 22.37 -17.28 -9.98
C GLY A 101 22.69 -17.60 -8.52
N ALA A 102 22.50 -18.86 -8.14
CA ALA A 102 22.70 -19.29 -6.76
C ALA A 102 24.18 -19.35 -6.32
N GLY A 103 25.13 -19.42 -7.27
CA GLY A 103 26.56 -19.54 -6.97
C GLY A 103 27.28 -18.22 -6.69
N LEU A 104 26.77 -17.09 -7.20
CA LEU A 104 27.34 -15.74 -7.07
C LEU A 104 26.24 -14.77 -6.63
N THR A 105 25.74 -15.01 -5.42
CA THR A 105 24.57 -14.31 -4.87
C THR A 105 24.98 -12.96 -4.28
N GLU A 106 24.44 -11.88 -4.84
CA GLU A 106 24.51 -10.54 -4.26
C GLU A 106 23.67 -10.46 -2.98
N GLU A 107 24.20 -9.74 -1.99
CA GLU A 107 23.50 -9.40 -0.77
C GLU A 107 23.18 -7.90 -0.73
N ILE A 108 21.98 -7.56 -0.29
CA ILE A 108 21.55 -6.17 -0.13
C ILE A 108 21.06 -5.92 1.30
N ASP A 109 21.36 -4.75 1.83
CA ASP A 109 20.69 -4.23 3.01
C ASP A 109 19.55 -3.31 2.57
N VAL A 110 18.43 -3.37 3.29
CA VAL A 110 17.37 -2.36 3.19
C VAL A 110 17.50 -1.46 4.40
N LYS A 111 17.74 -0.17 4.15
CA LYS A 111 18.08 0.83 5.16
C LYS A 111 17.09 1.99 5.13
N VAL A 112 16.99 2.71 6.24
CA VAL A 112 16.09 3.85 6.39
C VAL A 112 16.84 5.07 6.94
N SER A 113 16.51 6.23 6.40
CA SER A 113 16.82 7.54 6.96
C SER A 113 15.54 8.27 7.35
N THR A 114 15.55 8.98 8.47
CA THR A 114 14.47 9.88 8.89
C THR A 114 14.84 11.36 8.68
N THR A 115 15.98 11.64 8.03
CA THR A 115 16.52 13.01 7.92
C THR A 115 16.81 13.41 6.48
N LYS A 116 17.70 12.71 5.78
CA LYS A 116 18.20 13.08 4.45
C LYS A 116 18.62 11.85 3.65
N PRO A 117 18.53 11.86 2.31
CA PRO A 117 18.95 10.75 1.46
C PRO A 117 20.48 10.74 1.29
N THR A 118 21.22 10.51 2.37
CA THR A 118 22.69 10.36 2.36
C THR A 118 23.10 9.03 2.99
N ALA A 119 24.32 8.56 2.70
CA ALA A 119 24.87 7.34 3.30
C ALA A 119 24.87 7.41 4.85
N GLU A 120 25.26 8.56 5.42
CA GLU A 120 25.17 8.84 6.86
C GLU A 120 23.72 8.85 7.38
N GLY A 121 22.79 9.36 6.56
CA GLY A 121 21.37 9.42 6.89
C GLY A 121 20.75 8.04 7.02
N LEU A 122 21.18 7.06 6.22
CA LEU A 122 20.73 5.66 6.22
C LEU A 122 21.32 4.87 7.41
N ASN A 123 21.03 5.32 8.64
CA ASN A 123 21.59 4.74 9.87
C ASN A 123 20.67 3.72 10.56
N LYS A 124 19.48 3.44 10.02
CA LYS A 124 18.59 2.36 10.45
C LYS A 124 18.56 1.24 9.41
N THR A 125 18.40 0.01 9.86
CA THR A 125 18.35 -1.19 8.99
C THR A 125 17.02 -1.90 9.20
N ILE A 126 16.27 -2.11 8.11
CA ILE A 126 15.07 -2.96 8.08
C ILE A 126 15.48 -4.42 7.96
N VAL A 127 16.37 -4.72 7.00
CA VAL A 127 16.95 -6.05 6.82
C VAL A 127 18.41 -5.91 6.41
N LYS A 128 19.24 -6.80 6.94
CA LYS A 128 20.67 -6.89 6.63
C LYS A 128 20.95 -8.16 5.84
N SER A 129 21.86 -8.10 4.88
CA SER A 129 22.32 -9.25 4.09
C SER A 129 21.17 -10.06 3.48
N LEU A 130 20.16 -9.36 2.94
CA LEU A 130 19.07 -10.00 2.20
C LEU A 130 19.67 -10.67 0.96
N LYS A 131 19.34 -11.95 0.77
CA LYS A 131 19.74 -12.74 -0.41
C LYS A 131 18.52 -13.02 -1.28
N PRO A 132 18.25 -12.18 -2.29
CA PRO A 132 17.16 -12.45 -3.23
C PRO A 132 17.29 -13.84 -3.89
N SER A 133 16.15 -14.49 -4.16
CA SER A 133 16.13 -15.80 -4.83
C SER A 133 16.51 -15.68 -6.32
N THR A 134 16.71 -16.79 -7.03
CA THR A 134 16.97 -16.76 -8.49
C THR A 134 15.73 -16.48 -9.34
N SER A 135 14.55 -16.44 -8.73
CA SER A 135 13.29 -16.01 -9.34
C SER A 135 12.82 -14.70 -8.69
N TRP A 136 12.03 -13.91 -9.42
CA TRP A 136 11.37 -12.74 -8.83
C TRP A 136 10.52 -13.18 -7.64
N MET A 137 10.85 -12.65 -6.45
CA MET A 137 10.07 -12.82 -5.23
C MET A 137 9.76 -11.47 -4.63
N GLN A 138 8.56 -11.32 -4.10
CA GLN A 138 8.17 -10.12 -3.38
C GLN A 138 8.67 -10.18 -1.94
N TYR A 139 9.29 -9.08 -1.51
CA TYR A 139 9.68 -8.82 -0.13
C TYR A 139 8.75 -7.77 0.46
N SER A 140 8.40 -7.92 1.74
CA SER A 140 7.47 -7.04 2.45
C SER A 140 7.98 -6.72 3.84
N TYR A 141 7.99 -5.44 4.19
CA TYR A 141 8.48 -4.94 5.47
C TYR A 141 7.54 -3.90 6.06
N ASP A 142 7.33 -4.00 7.37
CA ASP A 142 6.52 -3.07 8.13
C ASP A 142 7.28 -1.76 8.40
N LEU A 143 6.61 -0.63 8.16
CA LEU A 143 7.15 0.70 8.38
C LEU A 143 6.48 1.42 9.56
N SER A 144 5.57 0.79 10.30
CA SER A 144 4.77 1.50 11.31
C SER A 144 5.59 2.18 12.41
N ALA A 145 6.82 1.73 12.67
CA ALA A 145 7.75 2.37 13.58
C ALA A 145 8.09 3.83 13.19
N TYR A 146 7.84 4.20 11.93
CA TYR A 146 8.10 5.52 11.37
C TYR A 146 6.83 6.35 11.18
N THR A 147 5.67 5.92 11.67
CA THR A 147 4.39 6.63 11.51
C THR A 147 4.51 8.10 11.94
N GLY A 148 4.02 9.00 11.08
CA GLY A 148 4.10 10.45 11.27
C GLY A 148 5.43 11.09 10.84
N GLN A 149 6.41 10.29 10.42
CA GLN A 149 7.70 10.77 9.92
C GLN A 149 7.75 10.69 8.39
N THR A 150 8.56 11.57 7.79
CA THR A 150 9.01 11.39 6.41
C THR A 150 10.33 10.64 6.43
N ILE A 151 10.40 9.53 5.70
CA ILE A 151 11.56 8.66 5.64
C ILE A 151 12.07 8.50 4.21
N TYR A 152 13.33 8.10 4.08
CA TYR A 152 13.97 7.71 2.83
C TYR A 152 14.40 6.25 2.98
N ILE A 153 14.07 5.43 1.99
CA ILE A 153 14.36 4.00 1.99
C ILE A 153 15.47 3.76 0.98
N GLY A 154 16.54 3.09 1.39
CA GLY A 154 17.68 2.81 0.53
C GLY A 154 18.00 1.34 0.42
N PHE A 155 18.40 0.91 -0.76
CA PHE A 155 19.09 -0.35 -0.96
C PHE A 155 20.59 -0.08 -0.94
N TYR A 156 21.30 -0.85 -0.13
CA TYR A 156 22.75 -0.75 0.02
C TYR A 156 23.39 -2.09 -0.30
N SER A 157 24.50 -2.07 -1.02
CA SER A 157 25.29 -3.28 -1.25
C SER A 157 26.79 -2.98 -1.16
N ALA A 158 27.47 -3.79 -0.34
CA ALA A 158 28.94 -3.82 -0.20
C ALA A 158 29.55 -5.16 -0.64
N THR A 159 28.76 -6.02 -1.29
CA THR A 159 29.24 -7.30 -1.83
C THR A 159 30.06 -7.07 -3.09
N LYS A 160 31.22 -7.72 -3.14
CA LYS A 160 32.17 -7.69 -4.26
C LYS A 160 32.13 -9.01 -5.00
N ASP A 161 32.51 -8.99 -6.26
CA ASP A 161 32.68 -10.19 -7.08
C ASP A 161 31.43 -11.08 -7.19
N MET A 162 30.25 -10.49 -7.01
CA MET A 162 28.96 -11.14 -7.23
C MET A 162 28.38 -10.68 -8.58
N TRP A 163 27.44 -11.44 -9.14
CA TRP A 163 27.11 -11.24 -10.55
C TRP A 163 26.10 -10.12 -10.78
N PHE A 164 24.90 -10.25 -10.22
CA PHE A 164 23.82 -9.31 -10.48
C PHE A 164 22.64 -9.50 -9.52
N VAL A 165 22.10 -8.39 -9.01
CA VAL A 165 20.80 -8.32 -8.34
C VAL A 165 19.86 -7.33 -9.05
N GLY A 166 18.62 -7.77 -9.27
CA GLY A 166 17.53 -6.94 -9.78
C GLY A 166 16.51 -6.65 -8.68
N ILE A 167 15.97 -5.44 -8.71
CA ILE A 167 14.88 -4.94 -7.86
C ILE A 167 13.85 -4.29 -8.78
N ASP A 168 12.58 -4.54 -8.53
CA ASP A 168 11.51 -3.99 -9.34
C ASP A 168 10.26 -3.73 -8.49
N ASP A 169 9.31 -2.95 -9.03
CA ASP A 169 8.02 -2.66 -8.42
C ASP A 169 8.13 -2.21 -6.95
N PHE A 170 9.02 -1.24 -6.69
CA PHE A 170 9.17 -0.62 -5.38
C PHE A 170 7.88 0.12 -5.02
N LYS A 171 7.33 -0.19 -3.85
CA LYS A 171 6.04 0.33 -3.43
C LYS A 171 6.03 0.60 -1.94
N VAL A 172 5.48 1.75 -1.57
CA VAL A 172 5.05 2.04 -0.21
C VAL A 172 3.54 2.22 -0.20
N SER A 173 2.85 1.37 0.55
CA SER A 173 1.39 1.37 0.64
C SER A 173 0.93 0.94 2.02
N GLY A 174 -0.38 0.95 2.26
CA GLY A 174 -0.96 0.49 3.50
C GLY A 174 -0.67 -0.99 3.70
N ASN A 175 -0.25 -1.36 4.91
CA ASN A 175 -0.16 -2.73 5.33
C ASN A 175 -1.58 -3.29 5.49
N ILE A 176 -2.15 -3.88 4.43
CA ILE A 176 -3.49 -4.46 4.49
C ILE A 176 -3.53 -5.68 5.44
N SER A 177 -2.38 -6.25 5.81
CA SER A 177 -2.26 -7.28 6.86
C SER A 177 -2.21 -6.72 8.29
N LYS A 178 -1.90 -5.43 8.51
CA LYS A 178 -2.21 -4.70 9.77
C LYS A 178 -3.59 -4.05 9.75
N ILE A 179 -4.21 -4.00 8.58
CA ILE A 179 -5.66 -4.15 8.47
C ILE A 179 -6.05 -5.64 8.64
N SER A 180 -5.28 -6.42 9.42
CA SER A 180 -5.91 -7.32 10.37
C SER A 180 -6.72 -6.45 11.34
N ASN A 181 -7.89 -6.01 10.89
CA ASN A 181 -9.03 -5.68 11.72
C ASN A 181 -8.74 -4.91 13.02
N PRO A 182 -9.12 -3.63 13.16
CA PRO A 182 -9.70 -3.22 14.43
C PRO A 182 -11.02 -4.01 14.56
N ASN A 183 -10.95 -5.28 14.93
CA ASN A 183 -12.08 -6.18 15.04
C ASN A 183 -13.12 -6.09 13.91
N PHE A 184 -12.85 -6.34 12.60
CA PHE A 184 -13.90 -6.97 11.78
C PHE A 184 -14.06 -8.43 12.22
N THR A 185 -14.58 -8.61 13.43
CA THR A 185 -15.57 -9.63 13.66
C THR A 185 -16.50 -9.60 12.46
N SER A 186 -16.54 -10.70 11.71
CA SER A 186 -17.38 -10.84 10.52
C SER A 186 -18.81 -10.48 10.93
N VAL A 187 -19.25 -9.27 10.59
CA VAL A 187 -20.63 -8.87 10.82
C VAL A 187 -21.46 -9.55 9.74
N SER A 188 -22.36 -10.44 10.13
CA SER A 188 -23.30 -11.08 9.21
C SER A 188 -24.50 -10.16 9.04
N ILE A 189 -24.75 -9.71 7.81
CA ILE A 189 -25.87 -8.81 7.48
C ILE A 189 -26.76 -9.52 6.47
N TYR A 190 -27.98 -9.86 6.87
CA TYR A 190 -28.87 -10.65 6.02
C TYR A 190 -30.36 -10.44 6.31
N PRO A 191 -31.24 -10.66 5.32
CA PRO A 191 -30.89 -10.88 3.92
C PRO A 191 -30.36 -9.58 3.27
N ASN A 192 -29.53 -9.71 2.24
CA ASN A 192 -29.13 -8.59 1.39
C ASN A 192 -29.10 -9.11 -0.06
N PRO A 193 -30.06 -8.74 -0.93
CA PRO A 193 -31.10 -7.70 -0.76
C PRO A 193 -32.15 -7.98 0.34
N VAL A 194 -32.71 -6.91 0.92
CA VAL A 194 -33.68 -6.96 2.03
C VAL A 194 -35.04 -6.40 1.63
N LYS A 195 -36.12 -7.05 2.08
CA LYS A 195 -37.50 -6.55 1.91
C LYS A 195 -38.00 -5.75 3.11
N ASP A 196 -38.07 -6.38 4.29
CA ASP A 196 -38.75 -5.80 5.45
C ASP A 196 -37.86 -5.66 6.69
N VAL A 197 -37.03 -6.66 6.98
CA VAL A 197 -36.21 -6.75 8.19
C VAL A 197 -34.79 -7.16 7.83
N LEU A 198 -33.83 -6.35 8.26
CA LEU A 198 -32.40 -6.60 8.14
C LEU A 198 -31.87 -7.13 9.48
N ASN A 199 -31.28 -8.31 9.49
CA ASN A 199 -30.61 -8.88 10.66
C ASN A 199 -29.12 -8.57 10.59
N ILE A 200 -28.56 -8.19 11.73
CA ILE A 200 -27.15 -7.84 11.90
C ILE A 200 -26.66 -8.65 13.10
N GLU A 201 -25.72 -9.55 12.84
CA GLU A 201 -25.03 -10.33 13.86
C GLU A 201 -23.56 -9.94 13.91
N ASN A 202 -23.04 -9.67 15.09
CA ASN A 202 -21.68 -9.25 15.35
C ASN A 202 -21.09 -10.05 16.52
N LYS A 203 -19.76 -10.13 16.62
CA LYS A 203 -19.12 -10.77 17.80
C LYS A 203 -18.87 -9.80 18.94
N THR A 204 -19.01 -8.50 18.69
CA THR A 204 -18.85 -7.41 19.67
C THR A 204 -20.14 -6.62 19.77
N LYS A 205 -20.36 -5.98 20.94
CA LYS A 205 -21.53 -5.14 21.17
C LYS A 205 -21.49 -3.91 20.27
N MET A 206 -22.56 -3.73 19.51
CA MET A 206 -22.82 -2.51 18.76
C MET A 206 -23.44 -1.48 19.70
N THR A 207 -23.04 -0.22 19.53
CA THR A 207 -23.55 0.93 20.30
C THR A 207 -24.55 1.75 19.48
N GLU A 208 -24.41 1.76 18.15
CA GLU A 208 -25.32 2.49 17.27
C GLU A 208 -25.32 1.91 15.86
N ILE A 209 -26.49 1.96 15.22
CA ILE A 209 -26.67 1.60 13.81
C ILE A 209 -27.32 2.77 13.09
N ASN A 210 -26.77 3.15 11.94
CA ASN A 210 -27.25 4.23 11.10
C ASN A 210 -27.43 3.75 9.66
N ILE A 211 -28.53 4.13 9.01
CA ILE A 211 -28.80 3.81 7.61
C ILE A 211 -28.92 5.12 6.82
N TYR A 212 -28.08 5.27 5.81
CA TYR A 212 -28.02 6.43 4.91
C TYR A 212 -28.37 6.03 3.48
N ASP A 213 -28.96 6.95 2.72
CA ASP A 213 -28.98 6.80 1.26
C ASP A 213 -27.63 7.21 0.63
N LEU A 214 -27.47 6.97 -0.67
CA LEU A 214 -26.23 7.30 -1.40
C LEU A 214 -25.92 8.81 -1.45
N SER A 215 -26.87 9.68 -1.11
CA SER A 215 -26.62 11.13 -1.00
C SER A 215 -26.07 11.54 0.38
N GLY A 216 -25.93 10.58 1.30
CA GLY A 216 -25.50 10.82 2.67
C GLY A 216 -26.62 11.25 3.61
N ARG A 217 -27.89 11.24 3.17
CA ARG A 217 -29.02 11.55 4.04
C ARG A 217 -29.33 10.36 4.95
N LEU A 218 -29.38 10.62 6.25
CA LEU A 218 -29.77 9.65 7.28
C LEU A 218 -31.27 9.35 7.18
N HIS A 219 -31.61 8.06 7.05
CA HIS A 219 -33.00 7.57 7.06
C HIS A 219 -33.39 6.96 8.39
N GLN A 220 -32.46 6.29 9.06
CA GLN A 220 -32.74 5.60 10.32
C GLN A 220 -31.50 5.56 11.20
N GLN A 221 -31.71 5.72 12.52
CA GLN A 221 -30.68 5.64 13.54
C GLN A 221 -31.25 4.88 14.74
N GLU A 222 -30.50 3.89 15.23
CA GLU A 222 -30.88 3.03 16.35
C GLU A 222 -29.70 2.94 17.33
N LYS A 223 -29.91 3.37 18.57
CA LYS A 223 -28.94 3.13 19.65
C LYS A 223 -29.15 1.72 20.19
N VAL A 224 -28.08 0.95 20.23
CA VAL A 224 -28.10 -0.47 20.60
C VAL A 224 -27.04 -0.75 21.66
N ASN A 225 -27.12 -1.91 22.31
CA ASN A 225 -26.09 -2.40 23.24
C ASN A 225 -26.08 -3.94 23.20
N THR A 226 -25.97 -4.48 21.99
CA THR A 226 -26.16 -5.91 21.70
C THR A 226 -25.23 -6.35 20.58
N GLU A 227 -24.90 -7.64 20.57
CA GLU A 227 -24.17 -8.31 19.50
C GLU A 227 -25.08 -8.66 18.31
N ASN A 228 -26.38 -8.81 18.54
CA ASN A 228 -27.35 -9.20 17.50
C ASN A 228 -28.56 -8.26 17.52
N VAL A 229 -29.01 -7.82 16.35
CA VAL A 229 -30.15 -6.91 16.22
C VAL A 229 -30.87 -7.08 14.88
N SER A 230 -32.19 -6.91 14.93
CA SER A 230 -33.05 -6.89 13.74
C SER A 230 -33.62 -5.48 13.54
N ILE A 231 -33.35 -4.88 12.39
CA ILE A 231 -33.77 -3.53 12.01
C ILE A 231 -34.90 -3.62 10.99
N ARG A 232 -36.04 -2.97 11.28
CA ARG A 232 -37.14 -2.86 10.32
C ARG A 232 -36.81 -1.79 9.28
N VAL A 233 -36.72 -2.19 8.02
CA VAL A 233 -36.40 -1.35 6.87
C VAL A 233 -37.55 -1.24 5.85
N LYS A 234 -38.72 -1.81 6.16
CA LYS A 234 -39.91 -1.83 5.29
C LYS A 234 -40.28 -0.46 4.70
N ASN A 235 -40.09 0.62 5.46
CA ASN A 235 -40.47 1.97 5.06
C ASN A 235 -39.41 2.69 4.21
N LEU A 236 -38.24 2.06 4.00
CA LEU A 236 -37.22 2.60 3.09
C LEU A 236 -37.66 2.36 1.64
N PRO A 237 -37.59 3.38 0.77
CA PRO A 237 -37.77 3.18 -0.68
C PRO A 237 -36.79 2.13 -1.23
N PRO A 238 -37.15 1.37 -2.29
CA PRO A 238 -36.21 0.48 -2.97
C PRO A 238 -34.97 1.23 -3.46
N GLY A 239 -33.78 0.66 -3.25
CA GLY A 239 -32.53 1.30 -3.62
C GLY A 239 -31.30 0.80 -2.85
N ASN A 240 -30.17 1.44 -3.12
CA ASN A 240 -28.91 1.19 -2.42
C ASN A 240 -28.80 2.09 -1.18
N TYR A 241 -28.37 1.52 -0.06
CA TYR A 241 -28.13 2.25 1.19
C TYR A 241 -26.77 1.89 1.77
N ILE A 242 -26.29 2.78 2.63
CA ILE A 242 -25.08 2.61 3.44
C ILE A 242 -25.51 2.38 4.88
N LEU A 243 -25.15 1.22 5.43
CA LEU A 243 -25.29 0.88 6.83
C LEU A 243 -23.98 1.20 7.55
N LYS A 244 -24.03 2.04 8.57
CA LYS A 244 -22.93 2.27 9.50
C LYS A 244 -23.24 1.62 10.84
N ILE A 245 -22.28 0.89 11.38
CA ILE A 245 -22.35 0.21 12.67
C ILE A 245 -21.23 0.79 13.54
N ASN A 246 -21.61 1.40 14.64
CA ASN A 246 -20.67 1.89 15.64
C ASN A 246 -20.50 0.83 16.74
N GLU A 247 -19.24 0.59 17.05
CA GLU A 247 -18.74 -0.10 18.23
C GLU A 247 -17.94 0.93 19.03
N GLU A 248 -17.69 0.70 20.32
CA GLU A 248 -17.15 1.70 21.27
C GLU A 248 -16.11 2.68 20.68
N ALA A 249 -15.11 2.17 19.95
CA ALA A 249 -14.07 2.99 19.33
C ALA A 249 -13.93 2.80 17.81
N VAL A 250 -14.88 2.09 17.16
CA VAL A 250 -14.75 1.67 15.75
C VAL A 250 -16.08 1.86 15.00
N GLU A 251 -16.04 2.56 13.87
CA GLU A 251 -17.15 2.63 12.91
C GLU A 251 -16.90 1.65 11.75
N LYS A 252 -17.87 0.80 11.44
CA LYS A 252 -17.86 -0.12 10.30
C LYS A 252 -18.95 0.27 9.30
N THR A 253 -18.66 0.17 8.01
CA THR A 253 -19.58 0.57 6.94
C THR A 253 -19.86 -0.59 5.98
N TYR A 254 -21.13 -0.80 5.63
CA TYR A 254 -21.61 -1.85 4.76
C TYR A 254 -22.61 -1.32 3.73
N LYS A 255 -22.63 -1.93 2.54
CA LYS A 255 -23.66 -1.66 1.53
C LYS A 255 -24.83 -2.63 1.70
N ILE A 256 -26.05 -2.10 1.72
CA ILE A 256 -27.29 -2.89 1.70
C ILE A 256 -28.16 -2.49 0.52
N ILE A 257 -28.94 -3.44 0.00
CA ILE A 257 -29.87 -3.25 -1.11
C ILE A 257 -31.29 -3.48 -0.59
N LYS A 258 -32.15 -2.46 -0.67
CA LYS A 258 -33.57 -2.55 -0.35
C LYS A 258 -34.36 -2.85 -1.62
N GLU A 259 -35.20 -3.88 -1.57
CA GLU A 259 -36.17 -4.24 -2.64
C GLU A 259 -37.48 -3.46 -2.56
#